data_AF-A0A3G6RHR8-F1
#
_entry.id   AF-A0A3G6RHR8-F1
#
_cell.length_a   1.000
_cell.length_b   1.000
_cell.length_c   1.000
_cell.angle_alpha   90.00
_cell.angle_beta   90.00
_cell.angle_gamma   90.00
#
_symmetry.space_group_name_H-M   'P 1'
#
loop_
_entity.id
_entity.type
_entity.pdbx_description
1 polymer ?
#
loop_
_entity_poly.entity_id
_entity_poly.type
_entity_poly.pdbx_seq_one_letter_code
_entity_poly.pdbx_strand_id
1 'polypeptide(L)'
;MNQQQQDFEKLFKERLEVVKFEIPKENAHHLIPIWKKLMDVSSLYHLDCDVSIYGGLLNELLKEKPEFNLFTVSFLLNALTRTSPKELGIPANEYHVYLFYSDDLSKQWNELVIPIRTELMNKLQTQAALQMPKNGKNVIPFKGR
;
A
#
# COMPACT_ATOMS: atom_id res chain seq x y z
N MET A 1 18.09 9.26 -5.67
CA MET A 1 17.62 8.06 -4.94
C MET A 1 18.74 7.03 -4.97
N ASN A 2 19.06 6.37 -3.84
CA ASN A 2 20.10 5.34 -3.82
C ASN A 2 19.56 4.02 -4.43
N GLN A 3 20.39 3.24 -5.11
CA GLN A 3 20.02 1.96 -5.75
C GLN A 3 19.27 1.02 -4.79
N GLN A 4 19.74 0.93 -3.54
CA GLN A 4 19.11 0.11 -2.51
C GLN A 4 17.66 0.51 -2.19
N GLN A 5 17.34 1.81 -2.32
CA GLN A 5 15.98 2.31 -2.13
C GLN A 5 15.08 1.93 -3.31
N GLN A 6 15.60 2.01 -4.54
CA GLN A 6 14.87 1.58 -5.74
C GLN A 6 14.58 0.08 -5.72
N ASP A 7 15.56 -0.72 -5.29
CA ASP A 7 15.41 -2.17 -5.16
C ASP A 7 14.38 -2.52 -4.08
N PHE A 8 14.37 -1.79 -2.95
CA PHE A 8 13.35 -1.96 -1.93
C PHE A 8 11.95 -1.63 -2.46
N GLU A 9 11.76 -0.47 -3.09
CA GLU A 9 10.45 -0.04 -3.58
C GLU A 9 9.89 -1.02 -4.62
N LYS A 10 10.75 -1.55 -5.50
CA LYS A 10 10.37 -2.58 -6.46
C LYS A 10 9.92 -3.87 -5.77
N LEU A 11 10.74 -4.43 -4.89
CA LEU A 11 10.41 -5.68 -4.17
C LEU A 11 9.19 -5.52 -3.27
N PHE A 12 9.05 -4.35 -2.64
CA PHE A 12 7.90 -4.03 -1.81
C PHE A 12 6.63 -4.00 -2.64
N LYS A 13 6.63 -3.28 -3.77
CA LYS A 13 5.51 -3.26 -4.73
C LYS A 13 5.14 -4.67 -5.18
N GLU A 14 6.10 -5.45 -5.69
CA GLU A 14 5.87 -6.83 -6.15
C GLU A 14 5.23 -7.68 -5.05
N ARG A 15 5.65 -7.49 -3.78
CA ARG A 15 5.09 -8.24 -2.67
C ARG A 15 3.67 -7.80 -2.31
N LEU A 16 3.36 -6.51 -2.42
CA LEU A 16 2.01 -6.00 -2.20
C LEU A 16 1.04 -6.43 -3.30
N GLU A 17 1.50 -6.59 -4.54
CA GLU A 17 0.67 -6.98 -5.68
C GLU A 17 0.19 -8.44 -5.60
N VAL A 18 0.96 -9.33 -4.96
CA VAL A 18 0.61 -10.76 -4.84
C VAL A 18 -0.28 -11.08 -3.63
N VAL A 19 -0.41 -10.18 -2.67
CA VAL A 19 -1.22 -10.40 -1.47
C VAL A 19 -2.62 -9.86 -1.70
N LYS A 20 -3.59 -10.76 -1.86
CA LYS A 20 -5.01 -10.41 -1.92
C LYS A 20 -5.42 -9.72 -0.62
N PHE A 21 -6.16 -8.63 -0.75
CA PHE A 21 -6.72 -7.88 0.36
C PHE A 21 -8.23 -8.13 0.40
N GLU A 22 -8.69 -8.80 1.45
CA GLU A 22 -10.10 -9.08 1.62
C GLU A 22 -10.81 -7.89 2.24
N ILE A 23 -11.82 -7.39 1.55
CA ILE A 23 -12.66 -6.30 2.05
C ILE A 23 -13.95 -6.93 2.57
N PRO A 24 -14.28 -6.77 3.87
CA PRO A 24 -15.54 -7.24 4.40
C PRO A 24 -16.73 -6.71 3.60
N LYS A 25 -17.75 -7.54 3.41
CA LYS A 25 -18.90 -7.23 2.54
C LYS A 25 -19.59 -5.91 2.92
N GLU A 26 -19.68 -5.62 4.22
CA GLU A 26 -20.26 -4.38 4.73
C GLU A 26 -19.43 -3.17 4.29
N ASN A 27 -18.11 -3.18 4.55
CA ASN A 27 -17.19 -2.13 4.11
C ASN A 27 -17.22 -1.97 2.58
N ALA A 28 -17.23 -3.07 1.83
CA ALA A 28 -17.28 -3.05 0.36
C ALA A 28 -18.56 -2.37 -0.17
N HIS A 29 -19.71 -2.62 0.47
CA HIS A 29 -20.99 -2.00 0.10
C HIS A 29 -20.96 -0.48 0.21
N HIS A 30 -20.29 0.05 1.24
CA HIS A 30 -20.17 1.49 1.45
C HIS A 30 -19.02 2.12 0.65
N LEU A 31 -17.89 1.44 0.54
CA LEU A 31 -16.66 2.03 0.02
C LEU A 31 -16.54 1.95 -1.51
N ILE A 32 -17.01 0.89 -2.15
CA ILE A 32 -16.91 0.78 -3.62
C ILE A 32 -17.62 1.93 -4.34
N PRO A 33 -18.85 2.34 -3.96
CA PRO A 33 -19.52 3.47 -4.61
C PRO A 33 -18.74 4.79 -4.47
N ILE A 34 -18.21 5.08 -3.28
CA ILE A 34 -17.46 6.32 -3.05
C ILE A 34 -16.09 6.27 -3.73
N TRP A 35 -15.44 5.11 -3.82
CA TRP A 35 -14.20 4.95 -4.58
C TRP A 35 -14.40 5.15 -6.08
N LYS A 36 -15.52 4.71 -6.65
CA LYS A 36 -15.86 5.04 -8.05
C LYS A 36 -15.96 6.55 -8.24
N LYS A 37 -16.71 7.23 -7.38
CA LYS A 37 -16.85 8.69 -7.42
C LYS A 37 -15.51 9.41 -7.24
N LEU A 38 -14.65 8.87 -6.38
CA LEU A 38 -13.31 9.36 -6.17
C LEU A 38 -12.47 9.26 -7.44
N MET A 39 -12.52 8.14 -8.16
CA MET A 39 -11.82 7.99 -9.45
C MET A 39 -12.32 8.98 -10.52
N ASP A 40 -13.58 9.42 -10.44
CA ASP A 40 -14.17 10.39 -11.38
C ASP A 40 -13.71 11.83 -11.11
N VAL A 41 -13.43 12.18 -9.84
CA VAL A 41 -13.12 13.57 -9.45
C VAL A 41 -11.64 13.82 -9.17
N SER A 42 -10.90 12.78 -8.79
CA SER A 42 -9.48 12.91 -8.43
C SER A 42 -8.61 12.90 -9.68
N SER A 43 -7.66 13.83 -9.74
CA SER A 43 -6.58 13.77 -10.73
C SER A 43 -5.58 12.67 -10.38
N LEU A 44 -4.81 12.21 -11.36
CA LEU A 44 -3.69 11.27 -11.16
C LEU A 44 -2.73 11.71 -10.06
N TYR A 45 -2.48 13.04 -9.96
CA TYR A 45 -1.65 13.63 -8.92
C TYR A 45 -2.25 13.44 -7.51
N HIS A 46 -3.56 13.64 -7.34
CA HIS A 46 -4.23 13.43 -6.04
C HIS A 46 -4.26 11.95 -5.65
N LEU A 47 -4.44 11.08 -6.64
CA LEU A 47 -4.40 9.62 -6.48
C LEU A 47 -2.98 9.07 -6.28
N ASP A 48 -1.95 9.87 -6.53
CA ASP A 48 -0.54 9.47 -6.46
C ASP A 48 -0.23 8.25 -7.34
N CYS A 49 -0.79 8.21 -8.55
CA CYS A 49 -0.65 7.07 -9.46
C CYS A 49 -0.41 7.48 -10.92
N ASP A 50 0.13 6.56 -11.72
CA ASP A 50 0.26 6.73 -13.17
C ASP A 50 -1.00 6.27 -13.92
N VAL A 51 -1.03 6.52 -15.23
CA VAL A 51 -2.17 6.16 -16.11
C VAL A 51 -2.45 4.65 -16.11
N SER A 52 -1.42 3.82 -16.01
CA SER A 52 -1.57 2.36 -16.02
C SER A 52 -2.24 1.88 -14.74
N ILE A 53 -1.81 2.40 -13.59
CA ILE A 53 -2.39 2.08 -12.28
C ILE A 53 -3.82 2.59 -12.22
N TYR A 54 -4.07 3.83 -12.67
CA TYR A 54 -5.41 4.41 -12.74
C TYR A 54 -6.37 3.54 -13.57
N GLY A 55 -5.97 3.15 -14.78
CA GLY A 55 -6.77 2.29 -15.64
C GLY A 55 -7.04 0.92 -15.02
N GLY A 56 -6.05 0.34 -14.35
CA GLY A 56 -6.21 -0.91 -13.59
C GLY A 56 -7.23 -0.79 -12.46
N LEU A 57 -7.13 0.26 -11.64
CA LEU A 57 -8.06 0.53 -10.55
C LEU A 57 -9.50 0.75 -11.03
N LEU A 58 -9.66 1.57 -12.08
CA LEU A 58 -10.98 1.85 -12.65
C LEU A 58 -11.62 0.57 -13.18
N ASN A 59 -10.87 -0.23 -13.95
CA ASN A 59 -11.36 -1.50 -14.48
C ASN A 59 -11.74 -2.48 -13.37
N GLU A 60 -10.97 -2.54 -12.28
CA GLU A 60 -11.26 -3.39 -11.13
C GLU A 60 -12.57 -2.98 -10.44
N LEU A 61 -12.73 -1.68 -10.17
CA LEU A 61 -13.93 -1.13 -9.53
C LEU A 61 -15.20 -1.35 -10.36
N LEU A 62 -15.08 -1.39 -11.69
CA LEU A 62 -16.21 -1.61 -12.60
C LEU A 62 -16.65 -3.08 -12.71
N LYS A 63 -15.89 -4.04 -12.18
CA LYS A 63 -16.31 -5.45 -12.14
C LYS A 63 -17.52 -5.65 -11.24
N GLU A 64 -18.28 -6.72 -11.50
CA GLU A 64 -19.37 -7.16 -10.62
C GLU A 64 -18.87 -7.53 -9.22
N LYS A 65 -17.67 -8.10 -9.15
CA LYS A 65 -16.98 -8.47 -7.91
C LYS A 65 -15.54 -7.97 -7.97
N PRO A 66 -15.30 -6.72 -7.54
CA PRO A 66 -13.94 -6.17 -7.49
C PRO A 66 -13.06 -6.97 -6.52
N GLU A 67 -11.84 -7.26 -6.94
CA GLU A 67 -10.82 -7.92 -6.13
C GLU A 67 -9.59 -7.02 -6.03
N PHE A 68 -9.13 -6.78 -4.81
CA PHE A 68 -7.99 -5.91 -4.58
C PHE A 68 -6.82 -6.69 -4.00
N ASN A 69 -5.61 -6.24 -4.31
CA ASN A 69 -4.42 -6.58 -3.56
C ASN A 69 -4.00 -5.39 -2.67
N LEU A 70 -3.02 -5.61 -1.79
CA LEU A 70 -2.52 -4.57 -0.90
C LEU A 70 -1.99 -3.35 -1.67
N PHE A 71 -1.43 -3.54 -2.86
CA PHE A 71 -0.91 -2.43 -3.66
C PHE A 71 -2.05 -1.54 -4.18
N THR A 72 -3.01 -2.12 -4.89
CA THR A 72 -4.12 -1.38 -5.52
C THR A 72 -5.01 -0.69 -4.51
N VAL A 73 -5.36 -1.37 -3.41
CA VAL A 73 -6.27 -0.78 -2.41
C VAL A 73 -5.63 0.42 -1.69
N SER A 74 -4.29 0.48 -1.59
CA SER A 74 -3.60 1.56 -0.89
C SER A 74 -3.83 2.92 -1.54
N PHE A 75 -3.95 2.99 -2.87
CA PHE A 75 -4.29 4.22 -3.59
C PHE A 75 -5.68 4.74 -3.20
N LEU A 76 -6.67 3.84 -3.13
CA LEU A 76 -8.05 4.20 -2.79
C LEU A 76 -8.20 4.66 -1.34
N LEU A 77 -7.53 3.98 -0.40
CA LEU A 77 -7.51 4.35 1.02
C LEU A 77 -6.86 5.73 1.22
N ASN A 78 -5.70 5.94 0.60
CA ASN A 78 -4.98 7.22 0.72
C ASN A 78 -5.74 8.36 0.05
N ALA A 79 -6.31 8.13 -1.13
CA ALA A 79 -6.97 9.18 -1.87
C ALA A 79 -8.23 9.71 -1.17
N LEU A 80 -8.99 8.85 -0.48
CA LEU A 80 -10.19 9.28 0.22
C LEU A 80 -9.86 10.35 1.27
N THR A 81 -8.79 10.16 2.04
CA THR A 81 -8.35 11.12 3.06
C THR A 81 -7.84 12.45 2.48
N ARG A 82 -7.50 12.48 1.19
CA ARG A 82 -6.99 13.65 0.46
C ARG A 82 -8.06 14.39 -0.33
N THR A 83 -9.28 13.87 -0.38
CA THR A 83 -10.37 14.43 -1.19
C THR A 83 -11.46 14.94 -0.26
N SER A 84 -11.85 16.21 -0.42
CA SER A 84 -12.88 16.81 0.43
C SER A 84 -14.29 16.28 0.11
N PRO A 85 -15.23 16.30 1.07
CA PRO A 85 -16.63 15.95 0.80
C PRO A 85 -17.25 16.82 -0.30
N LYS A 86 -16.80 18.08 -0.42
CA LYS A 86 -17.26 19.02 -1.46
C LYS A 86 -16.83 18.56 -2.85
N GLU A 87 -15.58 18.14 -3.02
CA GLU A 87 -15.10 17.59 -4.29
C GLU A 87 -15.82 16.29 -4.66
N LEU A 88 -16.07 15.45 -3.65
CA LEU A 88 -16.90 14.26 -3.80
C LEU A 88 -18.39 14.59 -3.93
N GLY A 89 -18.84 15.85 -3.89
CA GLY A 89 -20.25 16.23 -3.99
C GLY A 89 -21.17 15.46 -3.04
N ILE A 90 -20.75 15.26 -1.80
CA ILE A 90 -21.52 14.59 -0.74
C ILE A 90 -21.59 15.42 0.54
N PRO A 91 -22.61 15.23 1.39
CA PRO A 91 -22.68 15.81 2.72
C PRO A 91 -21.54 15.36 3.65
N ALA A 92 -21.15 16.23 4.59
CA ALA A 92 -20.06 15.96 5.52
C ALA A 92 -20.34 14.77 6.47
N ASN A 93 -21.61 14.56 6.86
CA ASN A 93 -22.00 13.43 7.69
C ASN A 93 -21.87 12.09 6.94
N GLU A 94 -22.21 12.05 5.67
CA GLU A 94 -22.03 10.86 4.82
C GLU A 94 -20.54 10.58 4.62
N TYR A 95 -19.75 11.62 4.36
CA TYR A 95 -18.30 11.51 4.26
C TYR A 95 -17.65 10.95 5.54
N HIS A 96 -18.13 11.35 6.71
CA HIS A 96 -17.63 10.82 7.98
C HIS A 96 -17.86 9.31 8.12
N VAL A 97 -18.99 8.80 7.63
CA VAL A 97 -19.26 7.36 7.58
C VAL A 97 -18.25 6.63 6.68
N TYR A 98 -17.96 7.17 5.49
CA TYR A 98 -16.94 6.58 4.62
C TYR A 98 -15.54 6.60 5.24
N LEU A 99 -15.17 7.67 5.94
CA LEU A 99 -13.91 7.74 6.66
C LEU A 99 -13.81 6.68 7.76
N PHE A 100 -14.90 6.39 8.47
CA PHE A 100 -14.93 5.33 9.47
C PHE A 100 -14.60 3.96 8.86
N TYR A 101 -15.29 3.58 7.77
CA TYR A 101 -15.01 2.32 7.08
C TYR A 101 -13.60 2.28 6.47
N SER A 102 -13.11 3.42 5.98
CA SER A 102 -11.76 3.53 5.41
C SER A 102 -10.67 3.43 6.48
N ASP A 103 -10.90 3.96 7.69
CA ASP A 103 -9.97 3.83 8.82
C ASP A 103 -9.85 2.37 9.27
N ASP A 104 -10.98 1.66 9.36
CA ASP A 104 -11.00 0.23 9.67
C ASP A 104 -10.20 -0.60 8.66
N LEU A 105 -10.42 -0.37 7.36
CA LEU A 105 -9.61 -1.03 6.32
C LEU A 105 -8.13 -0.62 6.36
N SER A 106 -7.83 0.62 6.69
CA SER A 106 -6.44 1.10 6.80
C SER A 106 -5.70 0.41 7.94
N LYS A 107 -6.37 0.11 9.05
CA LYS A 107 -5.82 -0.69 10.16
C LYS A 107 -5.50 -2.11 9.69
N GLN A 108 -6.46 -2.78 9.05
CA GLN A 108 -6.27 -4.13 8.50
C GLN A 108 -5.14 -4.16 7.46
N TRP A 109 -5.06 -3.16 6.59
CA TRP A 109 -3.99 -3.02 5.62
C TRP A 109 -2.63 -2.89 6.31
N ASN A 110 -2.51 -2.06 7.35
CA ASN A 110 -1.27 -1.88 8.09
C ASN A 110 -0.83 -3.16 8.81
N GLU A 111 -1.76 -3.90 9.40
CA GLU A 111 -1.48 -5.20 10.04
C GLU A 111 -0.83 -6.20 9.07
N LEU A 112 -1.23 -6.19 7.81
CA LEU A 112 -0.67 -7.04 6.76
C LEU A 112 0.65 -6.49 6.20
N VAL A 113 0.78 -5.17 6.06
CA VAL A 113 1.93 -4.55 5.41
C VAL A 113 3.14 -4.38 6.31
N ILE A 114 2.95 -4.12 7.60
CA ILE A 114 4.07 -3.92 8.55
C ILE A 114 5.00 -5.15 8.60
N PRO A 115 4.50 -6.40 8.70
CA PRO A 115 5.33 -7.59 8.66
C PRO A 115 6.11 -7.72 7.34
N ILE A 116 5.45 -7.46 6.19
CA ILE A 116 6.07 -7.52 4.86
C ILE A 116 7.22 -6.52 4.76
N ARG A 117 6.99 -5.28 5.19
CA ARG A 117 8.01 -4.22 5.21
C ARG A 117 9.20 -4.62 6.06
N THR A 118 8.94 -5.14 7.27
CA THR A 118 9.99 -5.58 8.20
C THR A 118 10.81 -6.72 7.61
N GLU A 119 10.17 -7.72 7.01
CA GLU A 119 10.83 -8.85 6.37
C GLU A 119 11.78 -8.39 5.24
N LEU A 120 11.30 -7.50 4.35
CA LEU A 120 12.08 -7.00 3.23
C LEU A 120 13.26 -6.13 3.68
N MET A 121 13.06 -5.28 4.68
CA MET A 121 14.15 -4.49 5.26
C MET A 121 15.25 -5.39 5.85
N ASN A 122 14.87 -6.43 6.59
CA ASN A 122 15.83 -7.38 7.16
C ASN A 122 16.60 -8.15 6.07
N LYS A 123 15.93 -8.53 4.97
CA LYS A 123 16.58 -9.18 3.82
C LYS A 123 17.63 -8.27 3.18
N LEU A 124 17.29 -7.00 2.91
CA LEU A 124 18.21 -6.05 2.30
C LEU A 124 19.39 -5.71 3.21
N GLN A 125 19.16 -5.55 4.51
CA GLN A 125 20.24 -5.34 5.48
C GLN A 125 21.20 -6.54 5.52
N THR A 126 20.66 -7.76 5.50
CA THR A 126 21.48 -8.99 5.48
C THR A 126 22.31 -9.07 4.19
N GLN A 127 21.72 -8.78 3.04
CA GLN A 127 22.43 -8.76 1.76
C GLN A 127 23.53 -7.69 1.72
N ALA A 128 23.24 -6.49 2.21
CA ALA A 128 24.24 -5.42 2.31
C ALA A 128 25.41 -5.82 3.23
N ALA A 129 25.12 -6.44 4.38
CA ALA A 129 26.14 -6.94 5.30
C ALA A 129 27.03 -8.03 4.68
N LEU A 130 26.46 -8.89 3.82
CA LEU A 130 27.21 -9.94 3.09
C LEU A 130 28.07 -9.39 1.95
N GLN A 131 27.69 -8.26 1.35
CA GLN A 131 28.41 -7.62 0.24
C GLN A 131 29.48 -6.62 0.70
N MET A 132 29.51 -6.25 1.98
CA MET A 132 30.63 -5.45 2.50
C MET A 132 31.93 -6.23 2.35
N PRO A 133 33.01 -5.62 1.80
CA PRO A 133 34.29 -6.30 1.72
C PRO A 133 34.68 -6.71 3.14
N LYS A 134 34.93 -8.01 3.33
CA LYS A 134 35.61 -8.55 4.50
C LYS A 134 37.01 -7.93 4.51
N ASN A 135 37.14 -6.69 4.96
CA ASN A 135 38.44 -6.13 5.33
C ASN A 135 38.95 -7.02 6.46
N GLY A 136 39.93 -7.84 6.11
CA GLY A 136 40.42 -8.97 6.89
C GLY A 136 41.02 -8.56 8.23
N LYS A 137 40.17 -8.33 9.22
CA LYS A 137 40.53 -8.57 10.62
C LYS A 137 40.07 -9.98 10.97
N ASN A 138 41.01 -10.92 10.86
CA ASN A 138 40.89 -12.22 11.49
C ASN A 138 40.45 -12.01 12.94
N VAL A 139 39.21 -12.42 13.24
CA VAL A 139 38.74 -12.53 14.62
C VAL A 139 39.48 -13.73 15.19
N ILE A 140 40.52 -13.47 15.98
CA ILE A 140 41.23 -14.50 16.73
C ILE A 140 40.19 -15.12 17.70
N PRO A 141 39.97 -16.44 17.70
CA PRO A 141 39.07 -17.06 18.66
C PRO A 141 39.67 -16.88 20.06
N PHE A 142 38.89 -16.28 20.96
CA PHE A 142 39.24 -16.17 22.37
C PHE A 142 39.28 -17.59 22.97
N LYS A 143 40.48 -18.15 23.18
CA LYS A 143 40.66 -19.31 24.05
C LYS A 143 40.69 -18.81 25.49
N GLY A 144 39.56 -18.94 26.18
CA GLY A 144 39.51 -18.81 27.64
C GLY A 144 40.40 -19.85 28.29
N ARG A 145 41.27 -19.41 29.20
CA ARG A 145 41.86 -20.22 30.27
C ARG A 145 41.03 -20.01 31.52
#